data_AF-A0A8G2CC18-F1
#
_entry.id   AF-A0A8G2CC18-F1
#
_cell.length_a   1.000
_cell.length_b   1.000
_cell.length_c   1.000
_cell.angle_alpha   90.00
_cell.angle_beta   90.00
_cell.angle_gamma   90.00
#
_symmetry.space_group_name_H-M   'P 1'
#
loop_
_entity.id
_entity.type
_entity.pdbx_description
1 polymer ?
#
loop_
_entity_poly.entity_id
_entity_poly.type
_entity_poly.pdbx_seq_one_letter_code
_entity_poly.pdbx_strand_id
1 'polypeptide(L)'
;MSSNTEYIGTSGNDTIKVANGTNTITGGLGDDTLEGGLGFDNYVYNRGDGHDIIHDNASAISSGSAYNDRIIFGEGITEDDLVFSLNGSDLVITFKGTETDSIRIVEGLTTSLKQIEYLYFADGHSLHIQSELPGISFTENADVVDQSSAQL
;
A
#
# COMPACT_ATOMS: atom_id res chain seq x y z
N MET A 1 2.68 -24.88 1.37
CA MET A 1 2.89 -23.59 2.04
C MET A 1 4.30 -23.13 1.70
N SER A 2 4.46 -22.11 0.86
CA SER A 2 5.71 -21.36 0.82
C SER A 2 5.96 -20.77 2.21
N SER A 3 7.20 -20.74 2.67
CA SER A 3 7.56 -20.03 3.90
C SER A 3 7.35 -18.54 3.70
N ASN A 4 6.78 -17.86 4.70
CA ASN A 4 6.84 -16.40 4.78
C ASN A 4 8.28 -15.99 5.08
N THR A 5 8.87 -15.13 4.24
CA THR A 5 10.22 -14.60 4.44
C THR A 5 10.15 -13.17 4.91
N GLU A 6 10.88 -12.85 5.98
CA GLU A 6 10.86 -11.52 6.61
C GLU A 6 12.07 -10.70 6.18
N TYR A 7 11.83 -9.46 5.79
CA TYR A 7 12.80 -8.46 5.40
C TYR A 7 12.53 -7.19 6.20
N ILE A 8 13.55 -6.72 6.92
CA ILE A 8 13.47 -5.53 7.77
C ILE A 8 14.62 -4.62 7.37
N GLY A 9 14.31 -3.38 7.01
CA GLY A 9 15.29 -2.32 6.78
C GLY A 9 15.79 -1.73 8.09
N THR A 10 16.17 -0.47 8.04
CA THR A 10 16.92 0.21 9.10
C THR A 10 16.17 1.44 9.58
N SER A 11 16.90 2.44 10.08
CA SER A 11 16.34 3.73 10.47
C SER A 11 16.68 4.83 9.47
N GLY A 12 17.13 4.47 8.28
CA GLY A 12 17.38 5.40 7.19
C GLY A 12 16.89 4.80 5.89
N ASN A 13 16.97 5.61 4.83
CA ASN A 13 16.36 5.30 3.54
C ASN A 13 16.96 4.04 2.91
N ASP A 14 16.16 3.00 2.80
CA ASP A 14 16.51 1.70 2.29
C ASP A 14 15.85 1.41 0.93
N THR A 15 16.48 0.52 0.17
CA THR A 15 15.88 -0.09 -1.02
C THR A 15 15.84 -1.59 -0.79
N ILE A 16 14.65 -2.12 -0.55
CA ILE A 16 14.44 -3.52 -0.22
C ILE A 16 13.78 -4.21 -1.41
N LYS A 17 14.52 -5.13 -2.02
CA LYS A 17 14.03 -5.99 -3.11
C LYS A 17 14.03 -7.44 -2.65
N VAL A 18 12.84 -8.04 -2.63
CA VAL A 18 12.68 -9.41 -2.12
C VAL A 18 12.50 -10.41 -3.26
N ALA A 19 12.63 -11.69 -2.92
CA ALA A 19 12.42 -12.77 -3.87
C ALA A 19 10.93 -13.07 -4.03
N ASN A 20 10.54 -13.68 -5.16
CA ASN A 20 9.18 -14.17 -5.33
C ASN A 20 8.80 -15.15 -4.21
N GLY A 21 7.57 -15.07 -3.72
CA GLY A 21 7.05 -15.95 -2.68
C GLY A 21 6.06 -15.24 -1.78
N THR A 22 6.00 -15.67 -0.53
CA THR A 22 5.26 -14.93 0.48
C THR A 22 6.27 -14.16 1.31
N ASN A 23 6.19 -12.83 1.31
CA ASN A 23 7.15 -12.00 2.04
C ASN A 23 6.48 -11.04 3.01
N THR A 24 7.21 -10.67 4.05
CA THR A 24 6.87 -9.56 4.94
C THR A 24 8.02 -8.57 4.90
N ILE A 25 7.70 -7.32 4.55
CA ILE A 25 8.65 -6.27 4.25
C ILE A 25 8.34 -5.09 5.16
N THR A 26 9.29 -4.73 6.00
CA THR A 26 9.23 -3.54 6.86
C THR A 26 10.39 -2.64 6.46
N GLY A 27 10.10 -1.44 5.96
CA GLY A 27 11.15 -0.45 5.64
C GLY A 27 11.87 0.00 6.91
N GLY A 28 11.10 0.45 7.90
CA GLY A 28 11.61 1.00 9.14
C GLY A 28 11.45 2.51 9.13
N LEU A 29 12.37 3.25 9.74
CA LEU A 29 12.35 4.72 9.65
C LEU A 29 13.12 5.17 8.41
N GLY A 30 12.72 6.29 7.81
CA GLY A 30 13.33 6.85 6.61
C GLY A 30 12.46 6.66 5.37
N ASP A 31 12.80 7.32 4.27
CA ASP A 31 12.02 7.20 3.04
C ASP A 31 12.45 5.95 2.27
N ASP A 32 11.66 4.89 2.33
CA ASP A 32 12.04 3.58 1.81
C ASP A 32 11.43 3.26 0.45
N THR A 33 12.12 2.39 -0.31
CA THR A 33 11.60 1.81 -1.57
C THR A 33 11.50 0.30 -1.43
N LEU A 34 10.27 -0.23 -1.51
CA LEU A 34 9.94 -1.62 -1.23
C LEU A 34 9.43 -2.33 -2.50
N GLU A 35 10.15 -3.36 -2.95
CA GLU A 35 9.83 -4.19 -4.12
C GLU A 35 9.50 -5.63 -3.70
N GLY A 36 8.21 -6.01 -3.80
CA GLY A 36 7.67 -7.30 -3.34
C GLY A 36 7.98 -8.48 -4.27
N GLY A 37 8.02 -8.21 -5.58
CA GLY A 37 8.21 -9.25 -6.58
C GLY A 37 6.90 -9.94 -6.91
N LEU A 38 6.91 -11.27 -7.05
CA LEU A 38 5.69 -12.04 -7.30
C LEU A 38 5.29 -12.86 -6.08
N GLY A 39 4.00 -12.91 -5.79
CA GLY A 39 3.45 -13.78 -4.76
C GLY A 39 2.65 -12.95 -3.77
N PHE A 40 2.53 -13.42 -2.53
CA PHE A 40 1.72 -12.75 -1.51
C PHE A 40 2.60 -11.92 -0.58
N ASP A 41 2.60 -10.62 -0.74
CA ASP A 41 3.49 -9.71 -0.03
C ASP A 41 2.74 -8.89 1.04
N ASN A 42 3.42 -8.70 2.16
CA ASN A 42 2.93 -7.97 3.32
C ASN A 42 3.86 -6.78 3.55
N TYR A 43 3.36 -5.57 3.36
CA TYR A 43 4.09 -4.33 3.60
C TYR A 43 3.69 -3.78 4.95
N VAL A 44 4.62 -3.70 5.90
CA VAL A 44 4.34 -3.18 7.24
C VAL A 44 4.69 -1.70 7.27
N TYR A 45 3.77 -0.88 7.79
CA TYR A 45 3.96 0.56 7.93
C TYR A 45 3.51 1.06 9.31
N ASN A 46 4.33 1.86 9.96
CA ASN A 46 4.10 2.47 11.27
C ASN A 46 4.18 4.00 11.19
N ARG A 47 3.66 4.67 12.23
CA ARG A 47 3.79 6.13 12.36
C ARG A 47 5.28 6.52 12.46
N GLY A 48 5.68 7.51 11.67
CA GLY A 48 7.05 8.00 11.61
C GLY A 48 7.98 7.18 10.72
N ASP A 49 7.48 6.18 10.00
CA ASP A 49 8.28 5.41 9.05
C ASP A 49 8.79 6.31 7.93
N GLY A 50 7.98 7.27 7.43
CA GLY A 50 8.44 8.28 6.47
C GLY A 50 7.66 8.24 5.17
N HIS A 51 8.29 8.66 4.06
CA HIS A 51 7.67 8.67 2.73
C HIS A 51 8.04 7.43 1.92
N ASP A 52 7.32 6.34 2.14
CA ASP A 52 7.61 5.06 1.52
C ASP A 52 7.02 4.92 0.12
N ILE A 53 7.73 4.17 -0.73
CA ILE A 53 7.36 3.86 -2.09
C ILE A 53 7.25 2.34 -2.22
N ILE A 54 6.07 1.85 -2.61
CA ILE A 54 5.80 0.44 -2.88
C ILE A 54 5.73 0.22 -4.38
N HIS A 55 6.54 -0.73 -4.84
CA HIS A 55 6.54 -1.28 -6.19
C HIS A 55 6.16 -2.76 -6.12
N ASP A 56 4.87 -3.05 -6.22
CA ASP A 56 4.39 -4.42 -6.28
C ASP A 56 4.06 -4.79 -7.73
N ASN A 57 4.98 -5.53 -8.37
CA ASN A 57 4.91 -5.80 -9.80
C ASN A 57 4.31 -7.19 -10.05
N ALA A 58 2.98 -7.28 -10.00
CA ALA A 58 2.27 -8.49 -10.36
C ALA A 58 2.30 -8.82 -11.87
N SER A 59 3.06 -8.11 -12.74
CA SER A 59 2.95 -8.26 -14.21
C SER A 59 3.21 -9.67 -14.77
N ALA A 60 3.68 -10.63 -13.97
CA ALA A 60 3.88 -12.01 -14.38
C ALA A 60 2.74 -12.99 -13.98
N ILE A 61 1.61 -12.54 -13.42
CA ILE A 61 0.49 -13.47 -13.16
C ILE A 61 -0.12 -13.98 -14.47
N SER A 62 0.16 -15.25 -14.76
CA SER A 62 -0.66 -16.08 -15.64
C SER A 62 -2.10 -16.08 -15.11
N SER A 63 -3.05 -15.81 -16.00
CA SER A 63 -4.47 -15.61 -15.71
C SER A 63 -5.01 -16.63 -14.70
N GLY A 64 -5.34 -16.18 -13.48
CA GLY A 64 -6.07 -17.00 -12.48
C GLY A 64 -5.54 -16.94 -11.05
N SER A 65 -4.30 -16.52 -10.82
CA SER A 65 -3.78 -16.24 -9.47
C SER A 65 -3.97 -14.76 -9.16
N ALA A 66 -4.89 -14.44 -8.24
CA ALA A 66 -4.87 -13.16 -7.57
C ALA A 66 -4.03 -13.34 -6.31
N TYR A 67 -2.90 -12.64 -6.24
CA TYR A 67 -2.28 -12.40 -4.96
C TYR A 67 -3.09 -11.33 -4.24
N ASN A 68 -3.15 -11.43 -2.92
CA ASN A 68 -3.92 -10.55 -2.04
C ASN A 68 -2.88 -9.78 -1.23
N ASP A 69 -2.15 -8.94 -1.93
CA ASP A 69 -1.06 -8.15 -1.37
C ASP A 69 -1.66 -7.09 -0.46
N ARG A 70 -0.96 -6.79 0.62
CA ARG A 70 -1.53 -5.96 1.68
C ARG A 70 -0.54 -5.07 2.36
N ILE A 71 -1.02 -3.90 2.74
CA ILE A 71 -0.38 -3.05 3.74
C ILE A 71 -0.94 -3.42 5.11
N ILE A 72 -0.07 -3.60 6.08
CA ILE A 72 -0.38 -3.88 7.48
C ILE A 72 0.06 -2.66 8.28
N PHE A 73 -0.92 -1.94 8.83
CA PHE A 73 -0.69 -0.78 9.64
C PHE A 73 -0.41 -1.16 11.10
N GLY A 74 0.63 -0.53 11.68
CA GLY A 74 0.94 -0.62 13.10
C GLY A 74 -0.13 0.04 13.99
N GLU A 75 0.03 -0.12 15.31
CA GLU A 75 -0.86 0.50 16.29
C GLU A 75 -0.93 2.03 16.13
N GLY A 76 -2.12 2.61 16.30
CA GLY A 76 -2.31 4.06 16.22
C GLY A 76 -2.48 4.62 14.80
N ILE A 77 -2.58 3.76 13.79
CA ILE A 77 -3.10 4.10 12.46
C ILE A 77 -4.46 3.42 12.32
N THR A 78 -5.49 4.23 12.09
CA THR A 78 -6.87 3.80 11.87
C THR A 78 -7.32 4.18 10.46
N GLU A 79 -8.42 3.60 9.99
CA GLU A 79 -9.02 4.01 8.71
C GLU A 79 -9.32 5.50 8.67
N ASP A 80 -9.83 6.07 9.77
CA ASP A 80 -10.15 7.49 9.88
C ASP A 80 -8.91 8.39 9.74
N ASP A 81 -7.70 7.87 9.93
CA ASP A 81 -6.47 8.62 9.71
C ASP A 81 -6.10 8.74 8.23
N LEU A 82 -6.57 7.83 7.38
CA LEU A 82 -6.11 7.73 6.01
C LEU A 82 -6.75 8.80 5.11
N VAL A 83 -5.93 9.39 4.26
CA VAL A 83 -6.35 10.28 3.18
C VAL A 83 -5.79 9.73 1.88
N PHE A 84 -6.69 9.35 0.98
CA PHE A 84 -6.34 8.81 -0.33
C PHE A 84 -6.30 9.92 -1.37
N SER A 85 -5.25 9.94 -2.18
CA SER A 85 -5.10 10.87 -3.30
C SER A 85 -4.38 10.19 -4.46
N LEU A 86 -4.48 10.78 -5.65
CA LEU A 86 -3.82 10.30 -6.85
C LEU A 86 -2.73 11.25 -7.28
N ASN A 87 -1.59 10.67 -7.69
CA ASN A 87 -0.52 11.39 -8.35
C ASN A 87 -0.17 10.67 -9.67
N GLY A 88 -0.79 11.12 -10.76
CA GLY A 88 -0.74 10.38 -12.02
C GLY A 88 -1.43 9.01 -11.87
N SER A 89 -0.70 7.92 -12.13
CA SER A 89 -1.17 6.53 -11.97
C SER A 89 -0.98 5.97 -10.56
N ASP A 90 -0.30 6.71 -9.68
CA ASP A 90 0.07 6.25 -8.35
C ASP A 90 -1.07 6.52 -7.37
N LEU A 91 -1.34 5.54 -6.50
CA LEU A 91 -2.17 5.74 -5.32
C LEU A 91 -1.28 6.24 -4.18
N VAL A 92 -1.64 7.37 -3.59
CA VAL A 92 -0.92 7.96 -2.46
C VAL A 92 -1.83 7.96 -1.24
N ILE A 93 -1.35 7.37 -0.15
CA ILE A 93 -1.98 7.37 1.16
C ILE A 93 -1.19 8.34 2.05
N THR A 94 -1.83 9.39 2.51
CA THR A 94 -1.29 10.28 3.55
C THR A 94 -2.11 10.13 4.83
N PHE A 95 -1.61 10.69 5.93
CA PHE A 95 -2.23 10.54 7.24
C PHE A 95 -2.64 11.89 7.83
N LYS A 96 -3.86 11.99 8.35
CA LYS A 96 -4.36 13.21 9.00
C LYS A 96 -3.43 13.62 10.13
N GLY A 97 -3.20 14.93 10.25
CA GLY A 97 -2.41 15.52 11.33
C GLY A 97 -0.89 15.38 11.17
N THR A 98 -0.39 14.82 10.07
CA THR A 98 1.05 14.79 9.76
C THR A 98 1.31 14.98 8.26
N GLU A 99 2.46 15.57 7.95
CA GLU A 99 2.98 15.72 6.58
C GLU A 99 4.29 14.93 6.38
N THR A 100 4.78 14.23 7.40
CA THR A 100 6.06 13.50 7.35
C THR A 100 5.92 12.04 6.93
N ASP A 101 4.68 11.58 6.79
CA ASP A 101 4.35 10.17 6.63
C ASP A 101 3.47 10.02 5.38
N SER A 102 3.85 9.12 4.47
CA SER A 102 3.02 8.73 3.34
C SER A 102 3.42 7.40 2.77
N ILE A 103 2.49 6.73 2.10
CA ILE A 103 2.76 5.56 1.27
C ILE A 103 2.37 5.88 -0.16
N ARG A 104 3.29 5.69 -1.10
CA ARG A 104 3.03 5.78 -2.54
C ARG A 104 3.09 4.41 -3.18
N ILE A 105 1.97 3.94 -3.70
CA ILE A 105 1.85 2.68 -4.44
C ILE A 105 1.95 3.02 -5.93
N VAL A 106 3.06 2.65 -6.56
CA VAL A 106 3.43 3.10 -7.91
C VAL A 106 2.64 2.36 -8.97
N GLU A 107 1.83 3.04 -9.77
CA GLU A 107 0.84 2.43 -10.67
C GLU A 107 -0.28 1.65 -9.95
N GLY A 108 -0.53 1.97 -8.67
CA GLY A 108 -1.50 1.28 -7.80
C GLY A 108 -2.95 1.28 -8.30
N LEU A 109 -3.29 2.10 -9.32
CA LEU A 109 -4.62 2.12 -9.93
C LEU A 109 -4.75 1.30 -11.22
N THR A 110 -3.67 0.71 -11.71
CA THR A 110 -3.73 -0.03 -12.97
C THR A 110 -4.44 -1.37 -12.75
N THR A 111 -5.62 -1.52 -13.37
CA THR A 111 -6.54 -2.67 -13.17
C THR A 111 -5.94 -4.03 -13.54
N SER A 112 -4.87 -4.05 -14.33
CA SER A 112 -4.12 -5.25 -14.68
C SER A 112 -3.09 -5.69 -13.64
N LEU A 113 -2.63 -4.77 -12.77
CA LEU A 113 -1.47 -5.04 -11.91
C LEU A 113 -1.79 -5.33 -10.46
N LYS A 114 -3.02 -5.05 -9.96
CA LYS A 114 -3.48 -5.53 -8.64
C LYS A 114 -2.35 -5.51 -7.59
N GLN A 115 -1.85 -4.31 -7.34
CA GLN A 115 -0.58 -4.16 -6.62
C GLN A 115 -0.76 -4.28 -5.11
N ILE A 116 -1.83 -3.71 -4.57
CA ILE A 116 -2.23 -3.85 -3.18
C ILE A 116 -3.74 -3.98 -3.17
N GLU A 117 -4.25 -5.07 -2.60
CA GLU A 117 -5.68 -5.35 -2.53
C GLU A 117 -6.26 -4.87 -1.21
N TYR A 118 -5.51 -5.06 -0.12
CA TYR A 118 -6.01 -4.86 1.23
C TYR A 118 -5.17 -3.93 2.08
N LEU A 119 -5.86 -3.22 2.95
CA LEU A 119 -5.28 -2.51 4.09
C LEU A 119 -5.74 -3.24 5.36
N TYR A 120 -4.81 -3.66 6.21
CA TYR A 120 -5.07 -4.33 7.48
C TYR A 120 -4.69 -3.42 8.63
N PHE A 121 -5.55 -3.36 9.65
CA PHE A 121 -5.38 -2.49 10.80
C PHE A 121 -5.18 -3.30 12.09
N ALA A 122 -4.60 -2.66 13.10
CA ALA A 122 -4.27 -3.31 14.36
C ALA A 122 -5.49 -3.81 15.15
N ASP A 123 -6.68 -3.27 14.89
CA ASP A 123 -7.95 -3.72 15.49
C ASP A 123 -8.52 -5.00 14.83
N GLY A 124 -7.87 -5.48 13.77
CA GLY A 124 -8.24 -6.69 13.03
C GLY A 124 -9.25 -6.47 11.91
N HIS A 125 -9.70 -5.23 11.66
CA HIS A 125 -10.47 -4.92 10.45
C HIS A 125 -9.56 -4.77 9.23
N SER A 126 -10.17 -4.85 8.05
CA SER A 126 -9.47 -4.66 6.78
C SER A 126 -10.33 -3.93 5.77
N LEU A 127 -9.71 -3.09 4.95
CA LEU A 127 -10.35 -2.46 3.79
C LEU A 127 -9.86 -3.12 2.52
N HIS A 128 -10.78 -3.35 1.60
CA HIS A 128 -10.45 -3.76 0.24
C HIS A 128 -10.49 -2.54 -0.67
N ILE A 129 -9.31 -2.14 -1.18
CA ILE A 129 -9.09 -0.85 -1.84
C ILE A 129 -10.03 -0.67 -3.03
N GLN A 130 -10.33 -1.75 -3.77
CA GLN A 130 -11.17 -1.69 -4.97
C GLN A 130 -12.68 -1.60 -4.68
N SER A 131 -13.15 -2.00 -3.49
CA SER A 131 -14.58 -1.94 -3.14
C SER A 131 -14.96 -0.74 -2.28
N GLU A 132 -14.03 -0.27 -1.43
CA GLU A 132 -14.31 0.78 -0.42
C GLU A 132 -13.93 2.20 -0.88
N LEU A 133 -13.37 2.35 -2.09
CA LEU A 133 -13.12 3.66 -2.73
C LEU A 133 -14.01 3.91 -3.97
N PRO A 134 -15.35 3.75 -3.91
CA PRO A 134 -16.22 3.88 -5.08
C PRO A 134 -16.30 5.31 -5.66
N GLY A 135 -15.90 6.33 -4.90
CA GLY A 135 -15.80 7.73 -5.35
C GLY A 135 -14.54 8.04 -6.15
N ILE A 136 -13.53 7.17 -6.11
CA ILE A 136 -12.37 7.21 -6.99
C ILE A 136 -12.73 6.36 -8.19
N SER A 137 -13.46 6.93 -9.16
CA SER A 137 -13.67 6.23 -10.43
C SER A 137 -12.31 6.05 -11.10
N PHE A 138 -11.81 4.81 -11.06
CA PHE A 138 -10.56 4.33 -11.67
C PHE A 138 -10.64 4.34 -13.21
N THR A 139 -11.03 5.47 -13.80
CA THR A 139 -10.98 5.72 -15.23
C THR A 139 -9.78 6.61 -15.51
N GLU A 140 -9.08 6.37 -16.63
CA GLU A 140 -7.73 6.89 -16.96
C GLU A 140 -7.52 8.41 -16.92
N ASN A 141 -8.50 9.22 -16.51
CA ASN A 141 -8.41 10.67 -16.48
C ASN A 141 -8.57 11.19 -15.05
N ALA A 142 -7.51 11.85 -14.57
CA ALA A 142 -7.34 12.42 -13.25
C ALA A 142 -8.56 13.22 -12.76
N ASP A 143 -9.16 12.80 -11.65
CA ASP A 143 -10.08 13.62 -10.87
C ASP A 143 -9.56 13.77 -9.43
N VAL A 144 -9.58 15.02 -8.95
CA VAL A 144 -9.21 15.41 -7.59
C VAL A 144 -10.33 14.96 -6.64
N VAL A 145 -9.97 14.16 -5.63
CA VAL A 145 -10.91 13.66 -4.62
C VAL A 145 -10.99 14.67 -3.47
N ASP A 146 -12.13 15.36 -3.34
CA ASP A 146 -12.49 16.08 -2.12
C ASP A 146 -13.36 15.17 -1.25
N GLN A 147 -12.85 14.79 -0.08
CA GLN A 147 -13.53 13.94 0.92
C GLN A 147 -14.55 14.72 1.77
N SER A 148 -14.92 15.96 1.41
CA SER A 148 -15.77 16.82 2.26
C SER A 148 -17.27 16.48 2.30
N SER A 149 -17.75 15.42 1.65
CA SER A 149 -19.20 15.14 1.53
C SER A 149 -19.63 13.79 2.11
N ALA A 150 -19.45 13.57 3.40
CA ALA A 150 -20.18 12.54 4.14
C ALA A 150 -20.82 13.15 5.39
N GLN A 151 -21.92 13.87 5.21
CA GLN A 151 -22.87 14.13 6.28
C GLN A 151 -24.29 14.14 5.74
N LEU A 152 -25.04 13.05 5.99
CA LEU A 152 -26.46 13.05 6.35
C LEU A 152 -26.75 11.83 7.21
#